data_AF-A0A963JFA5-F1
#
_entry.id   AF-A0A963JFA5-F1
#
_cell.length_a   1.000
_cell.length_b   1.000
_cell.length_c   1.000
_cell.angle_alpha   90.00
_cell.angle_beta   90.00
_cell.angle_gamma   90.00
#
_symmetry.space_group_name_H-M   'P 1'
#
loop_
_entity.id
_entity.type
_entity.pdbx_description
1 polymer ?
#
loop_
_entity_poly.entity_id
_entity_poly.type
_entity_poly.pdbx_seq_one_letter_code
_entity_poly.pdbx_strand_id
1 'polypeptide(L)'
;ETPLQGVVRETLEETARVLTPQALVGVYMARFTRPAAPGRAAEDITYLRFAYCGTVGEAIAGRALDTPIVRTLWLDPEEIEARRDAWRSELVGRCIADHRAGRRFPLELVHADGSLVLPRVLG
;
A
#
# COMPACT_ATOMS: atom_id res chain seq x y z
N GLU A 1 10.28 10.86 1.74
CA GLU A 1 9.63 9.91 2.68
C GLU A 1 10.18 8.51 2.45
N THR A 2 10.15 7.64 3.46
CA THR A 2 10.47 6.21 3.32
C THR A 2 9.21 5.40 3.00
N PRO A 3 9.29 4.17 2.45
CA PRO A 3 8.12 3.32 2.25
C PRO A 3 7.35 3.01 3.55
N LEU A 4 8.06 2.92 4.68
CA LEU A 4 7.44 2.73 6.00
C LEU A 4 6.64 3.97 6.43
N GLN A 5 7.16 5.18 6.19
CA GLN A 5 6.41 6.42 6.43
C GLN A 5 5.21 6.52 5.49
N GLY A 6 5.40 6.14 4.21
CA GLY A 6 4.36 6.11 3.20
C GLY A 6 3.17 5.24 3.61
N VAL A 7 3.39 3.98 4.03
CA VAL A 7 2.27 3.10 4.42
C VAL A 7 1.47 3.62 5.61
N VAL A 8 2.11 4.34 6.55
CA VAL A 8 1.43 5.00 7.67
C VAL A 8 0.58 6.16 7.17
N ARG A 9 1.13 7.01 6.29
CA ARG A 9 0.42 8.15 5.69
C ARG A 9 -0.77 7.68 4.85
N GLU A 10 -0.55 6.76 3.91
CA GLU A 10 -1.55 6.22 2.99
C GLU A 10 -2.71 5.55 3.74
N THR A 11 -2.41 4.74 4.77
CA THR A 11 -3.48 4.10 5.57
C THR A 11 -4.35 5.16 6.25
N LEU A 12 -3.74 6.23 6.74
CA LEU A 12 -4.44 7.31 7.41
C LEU A 12 -5.29 8.15 6.46
N GLU A 13 -4.79 8.43 5.25
CA GLU A 13 -5.48 9.17 4.19
C GLU A 13 -6.64 8.37 3.58
N GLU A 14 -6.46 7.07 3.35
CA GLU A 14 -7.48 6.23 2.72
C GLU A 14 -8.50 5.64 3.71
N THR A 15 -8.16 5.53 5.00
CA THR A 15 -9.04 4.86 5.99
C THR A 15 -9.43 5.69 7.20
N ALA A 16 -8.85 6.89 7.36
CA ALA A 16 -8.96 7.72 8.55
C ALA A 16 -8.50 7.02 9.85
N ARG A 17 -7.66 5.98 9.77
CA ARG A 17 -7.14 5.23 10.93
C ARG A 17 -5.62 5.31 11.00
N VAL A 18 -5.09 5.42 12.22
CA VAL A 18 -3.64 5.41 12.45
C VAL A 18 -3.14 3.97 12.37
N LEU A 19 -2.17 3.71 11.50
CA LEU A 19 -1.46 2.44 11.41
C LEU A 19 -0.28 2.41 12.39
N THR A 20 -0.15 1.30 13.12
CA THR A 20 1.08 0.90 13.83
C THR A 20 1.71 -0.27 13.06
N PRO A 21 2.72 -0.03 12.21
CA PRO A 21 3.37 -1.09 11.44
C PRO A 21 4.11 -2.06 12.35
N GLN A 22 4.09 -3.34 11.99
CA GLN A 22 4.72 -4.42 12.77
C GLN A 22 5.75 -5.21 11.97
N ALA A 23 5.50 -5.41 10.66
CA ALA A 23 6.42 -6.16 9.80
C ALA A 23 6.22 -5.79 8.32
N LEU A 24 7.26 -6.05 7.53
CA LEU A 24 7.15 -6.16 6.08
C LEU A 24 6.61 -7.56 5.74
N VAL A 25 5.60 -7.64 4.89
CA VAL A 25 5.04 -8.91 4.39
C VAL A 25 5.81 -9.38 3.15
N GLY A 26 6.15 -8.45 2.25
CA GLY A 26 6.91 -8.75 1.05
C GLY A 26 7.10 -7.55 0.12
N VAL A 27 7.91 -7.76 -0.92
CA VAL A 27 8.18 -6.80 -1.99
C VAL A 27 7.78 -7.45 -3.31
N TYR A 28 6.91 -6.80 -4.08
CA TYR A 28 6.28 -7.38 -5.27
C TYR A 28 6.49 -6.47 -6.47
N MET A 29 6.71 -7.06 -7.64
CA MET A 29 6.76 -6.35 -8.91
C MET A 29 5.55 -6.72 -9.77
N ALA A 30 4.99 -5.73 -10.45
CA ALA A 30 3.95 -5.93 -11.45
C ALA A 30 4.10 -4.90 -12.57
N ARG A 31 3.62 -5.24 -13.76
CA ARG A 31 3.53 -4.32 -14.89
C ARG A 31 2.11 -4.34 -15.42
N PHE A 32 1.55 -3.18 -15.71
CA PHE A 32 0.26 -3.08 -16.37
C PHE A 32 0.22 -1.90 -17.33
N THR A 33 -0.58 -2.07 -18.37
CA THR A 33 -0.84 -1.04 -19.37
C THR A 33 -2.15 -0.36 -19.05
N ARG A 34 -2.11 0.94 -18.82
CA ARG A 34 -3.31 1.76 -18.68
C ARG A 34 -3.70 2.27 -20.06
N PRO A 35 -4.91 1.97 -20.58
CA PRO A 35 -5.30 2.42 -21.90
C PRO A 35 -5.40 3.95 -21.96
N ALA A 36 -5.29 4.49 -23.17
CA ALA A 36 -5.53 5.91 -23.42
C ALA A 36 -6.98 6.28 -23.04
N ALA A 37 -7.16 7.50 -22.57
CA ALA A 37 -8.45 8.10 -22.27
C ALA A 37 -8.46 9.55 -22.81
N PRO A 38 -9.62 10.22 -22.96
CA PRO A 38 -9.64 11.62 -23.37
C PRO A 38 -8.71 12.48 -22.49
N GLY A 39 -7.70 13.10 -23.09
CA GLY A 39 -6.69 13.89 -22.37
C GLY A 39 -5.58 13.10 -21.67
N ARG A 40 -5.51 11.77 -21.82
CA ARG A 40 -4.44 10.92 -21.25
C ARG A 40 -3.94 9.89 -22.25
N ALA A 41 -2.63 9.90 -22.53
CA ALA A 41 -2.00 8.87 -23.35
C ALA A 41 -2.10 7.47 -22.70
N ALA A 42 -1.87 6.43 -23.49
CA ALA A 42 -1.67 5.09 -22.93
C ALA A 42 -0.38 5.10 -22.10
N GLU A 43 -0.40 4.43 -20.96
CA GLU A 43 0.73 4.35 -20.03
C GLU A 43 1.14 2.90 -19.84
N ASP A 44 2.44 2.65 -19.81
CA ASP A 44 3.01 1.36 -19.49
C ASP A 44 3.81 1.50 -18.20
N ILE A 45 3.29 0.90 -17.12
CA ILE A 45 3.73 1.21 -15.78
C ILE A 45 4.25 -0.06 -15.12
N THR A 46 5.48 0.02 -14.61
CA THR A 46 6.07 -1.00 -13.74
C THR A 46 6.05 -0.52 -12.29
N TYR A 47 5.49 -1.32 -11.40
CA TYR A 47 5.39 -1.06 -9.98
C TYR A 47 6.36 -1.92 -9.18
N LEU A 48 6.90 -1.33 -8.12
CA LEU A 48 7.51 -2.03 -6.99
C LEU A 48 6.66 -1.73 -5.75
N ARG A 49 5.99 -2.73 -5.20
CA ARG A 49 5.10 -2.61 -4.04
C ARG A 49 5.78 -3.17 -2.80
N PHE A 50 5.89 -2.35 -1.76
CA PHE A 50 6.20 -2.79 -0.40
C PHE A 50 4.88 -3.01 0.34
N ALA A 51 4.62 -4.24 0.80
CA ALA A 51 3.44 -4.52 1.62
C ALA A 51 3.85 -4.66 3.09
N TYR A 52 3.21 -3.90 3.96
CA TYR A 52 3.41 -3.97 5.40
C TYR A 52 2.15 -4.51 6.07
N CYS A 53 2.29 -5.05 7.27
CA CYS A 53 1.17 -5.35 8.15
C CYS A 53 1.38 -4.74 9.53
N GLY A 54 0.27 -4.56 10.24
CA GLY A 54 0.24 -3.95 11.55
C GLY A 54 -1.18 -3.89 12.09
N THR A 55 -1.35 -3.18 13.19
CA THR A 55 -2.66 -2.88 13.77
C THR A 55 -3.08 -1.47 13.41
N VAL A 56 -4.38 -1.23 13.30
CA VAL A 56 -4.93 0.12 13.10
C VAL A 56 -5.79 0.50 14.31
N GLY A 57 -5.77 1.78 14.66
CA GLY A 57 -6.64 2.34 15.69
C GLY A 57 -8.08 2.57 15.21
N GLU A 58 -8.86 3.26 16.04
CA GLU A 58 -10.20 3.71 15.66
C GLU A 58 -10.19 4.73 14.53
N ALA A 59 -11.31 4.82 13.81
CA ALA A 59 -11.50 5.84 12.80
C ALA A 59 -11.53 7.22 13.47
N ILE A 60 -10.74 8.16 12.96
CA ILE A 60 -10.69 9.54 13.45
C ILE A 60 -11.95 10.25 12.96
N ALA A 61 -12.84 10.59 13.90
CA ALA A 61 -14.08 11.28 13.61
C ALA A 61 -13.84 12.61 12.87
N GLY A 62 -14.61 12.85 11.81
CA GLY A 62 -14.53 14.08 11.01
C GLY A 62 -13.35 14.15 10.03
N ARG A 63 -12.47 13.14 9.99
CA ARG A 63 -11.40 13.09 8.99
C ARG A 63 -11.95 12.59 7.66
N ALA A 64 -11.80 13.41 6.61
CA ALA A 64 -12.14 13.02 5.25
C ALA A 64 -11.17 11.96 4.72
N LEU A 65 -11.70 11.05 3.91
CA LEU A 65 -10.89 10.15 3.10
C LEU A 65 -10.44 10.88 1.83
N ASP A 66 -9.35 10.41 1.25
CA ASP A 66 -8.92 10.85 -0.07
C ASP A 66 -10.06 10.73 -1.10
N THR A 67 -10.18 11.75 -1.97
CA THR A 67 -11.27 11.88 -2.96
C THR A 67 -11.62 10.60 -3.74
N PRO A 68 -10.64 9.79 -4.24
CA PRO A 68 -10.97 8.55 -4.95
C PRO A 68 -11.49 7.41 -4.08
N ILE A 69 -11.46 7.54 -2.74
CA ILE A 69 -11.89 6.48 -1.81
C ILE A 69 -13.36 6.63 -1.46
N VAL A 70 -14.15 5.61 -1.80
CA VAL A 70 -15.60 5.59 -1.55
C VAL A 70 -15.92 5.29 -0.08
N ARG A 71 -15.25 4.29 0.51
CA ARG A 71 -15.43 3.85 1.91
C ARG A 71 -14.36 2.83 2.31
N THR A 72 -14.18 2.66 3.62
CA THR A 72 -13.41 1.55 4.21
C THR A 72 -14.36 0.44 4.67
N LEU A 73 -14.01 -0.82 4.42
CA LEU A 73 -14.74 -2.00 4.88
C LEU A 73 -13.80 -2.97 5.59
N TRP A 74 -14.29 -3.62 6.64
CA TRP A 74 -13.68 -4.80 7.23
C TRP A 74 -14.37 -6.03 6.64
N LEU A 75 -13.60 -6.88 5.98
CA LEU A 75 -14.10 -8.06 5.27
C LEU A 75 -13.27 -9.28 5.67
N ASP A 76 -13.94 -10.41 5.75
CA ASP A 76 -13.26 -11.70 5.92
C ASP A 76 -12.49 -12.08 4.64
N PRO A 77 -11.45 -12.93 4.73
CA PRO A 77 -10.66 -13.31 3.56
C PRO A 77 -11.50 -13.90 2.41
N GLU A 78 -12.51 -14.70 2.73
CA GLU A 78 -13.42 -15.32 1.76
C GLU A 78 -14.30 -14.27 1.07
N GLU A 79 -14.71 -13.22 1.81
CA GLU A 79 -15.45 -12.10 1.27
C GLU A 79 -14.60 -11.23 0.33
N ILE A 80 -13.30 -11.11 0.59
CA ILE A 80 -12.37 -10.39 -0.29
C ILE A 80 -12.16 -11.18 -1.58
N GLU A 81 -11.99 -12.50 -1.47
CA GLU A 81 -11.81 -13.42 -2.61
C GLU A 81 -13.04 -13.44 -3.52
N ALA A 82 -14.24 -13.43 -2.95
CA ALA A 82 -15.49 -13.34 -3.71
C ALA A 82 -15.63 -12.04 -4.53
N ARG A 83 -14.79 -11.02 -4.26
CA ARG A 83 -14.76 -9.73 -4.96
C ARG A 83 -13.53 -9.58 -5.86
N ARG A 84 -12.97 -10.70 -6.34
CA ARG A 84 -11.80 -10.73 -7.23
C ARG A 84 -11.91 -9.80 -8.44
N ASP A 85 -13.08 -9.70 -9.06
CA ASP A 85 -13.33 -8.80 -10.20
C ASP A 85 -13.22 -7.31 -9.85
N ALA A 86 -13.35 -6.95 -8.57
CA ALA A 86 -13.19 -5.58 -8.08
C ALA A 86 -11.75 -5.28 -7.63
N TRP A 87 -10.83 -6.26 -7.68
CA TRP A 87 -9.45 -6.02 -7.29
C TRP A 87 -8.76 -5.11 -8.28
N ARG A 88 -8.01 -4.13 -7.76
CA ARG A 88 -7.18 -3.25 -8.60
C ARG A 88 -5.99 -3.98 -9.24
N SER A 89 -5.60 -5.14 -8.70
CA SER A 89 -4.62 -6.07 -9.28
C SER A 89 -4.60 -7.39 -8.51
N GLU A 90 -4.04 -8.44 -9.13
CA GLU A 90 -3.75 -9.73 -8.48
C GLU A 90 -2.85 -9.61 -7.24
N LEU A 91 -2.10 -8.51 -7.10
CA LEU A 91 -1.28 -8.28 -5.92
C LEU A 91 -2.11 -8.11 -4.64
N VAL A 92 -3.40 -7.79 -4.72
CA VAL A 92 -4.30 -7.77 -3.56
C VAL A 92 -4.37 -9.17 -2.93
N GLY A 93 -4.79 -10.17 -3.71
CA GLY A 93 -4.86 -11.56 -3.25
C GLY A 93 -3.50 -12.10 -2.82
N ARG A 94 -2.44 -11.79 -3.58
CA ARG A 94 -1.08 -12.25 -3.23
C ARG A 94 -0.62 -11.74 -1.86
N CYS A 95 -0.80 -10.45 -1.57
CA CYS A 95 -0.41 -9.88 -0.28
C CYS A 95 -1.19 -10.50 0.89
N ILE A 96 -2.49 -10.76 0.70
CA ILE A 96 -3.34 -11.41 1.71
C ILE A 96 -2.87 -12.85 1.96
N ALA A 97 -2.63 -13.62 0.90
CA ALA A 97 -2.16 -15.00 1.01
C ALA A 97 -0.81 -15.09 1.74
N ASP A 98 0.15 -14.23 1.38
CA ASP A 98 1.46 -14.18 2.04
C ASP A 98 1.34 -13.72 3.51
N HIS A 99 0.43 -12.80 3.81
CA HIS A 99 0.13 -12.42 5.19
C HIS A 99 -0.45 -13.58 6.01
N ARG A 100 -1.42 -14.33 5.46
CA ARG A 100 -2.04 -15.51 6.09
C ARG A 100 -1.06 -16.67 6.26
N ALA A 101 -0.10 -16.81 5.36
CA ALA A 101 0.99 -17.78 5.47
C ALA A 101 2.02 -17.42 6.55
N GLY A 102 1.83 -16.32 7.29
CA GLY A 102 2.70 -15.92 8.39
C GLY A 102 3.99 -15.22 7.94
N ARG A 103 4.09 -14.76 6.68
CA ARG A 103 5.28 -14.01 6.25
C ARG A 103 5.40 -12.70 7.01
N ARG A 104 6.46 -12.56 7.79
CA ARG A 104 6.81 -11.38 8.57
C ARG A 104 8.31 -11.19 8.50
N PHE A 105 8.75 -10.10 7.88
CA PHE A 105 10.14 -9.67 7.83
C PHE A 105 10.32 -8.42 8.71
N PRO A 106 11.50 -8.24 9.33
CA PRO A 106 11.80 -7.03 10.10
C PRO A 106 11.57 -5.75 9.28
N LEU A 107 11.06 -4.70 9.92
CA LEU A 107 10.83 -3.41 9.25
C LEU A 107 12.14 -2.81 8.73
N GLU A 108 13.24 -3.11 9.42
CA GLU A 108 14.61 -2.69 9.15
C GLU A 108 15.19 -3.30 7.87
N LEU A 109 14.52 -4.29 7.26
CA LEU A 109 14.97 -4.88 5.99
C LEU A 109 14.97 -3.84 4.85
N VAL A 110 14.10 -2.84 4.92
CA VAL A 110 14.07 -1.72 3.95
C VAL A 110 14.87 -0.57 4.54
N HIS A 111 16.11 -0.41 4.06
CA HIS A 111 16.98 0.67 4.49
C HIS A 111 16.77 1.93 3.64
N ALA A 112 16.73 3.08 4.31
CA ALA A 112 16.68 4.39 3.70
C ALA A 112 17.83 5.22 4.26
N ASP A 113 18.74 5.66 3.40
CA ASP A 113 19.81 6.59 3.80
C ASP A 113 19.21 7.97 4.12
N GLY A 114 19.85 8.69 5.06
CA GLY A 114 19.43 10.03 5.44
C GLY A 114 19.41 11.03 4.28
N SER A 115 20.11 10.73 3.17
CA SER A 115 20.08 11.50 1.93
C SER A 115 18.70 11.59 1.27
N LEU A 116 17.75 10.72 1.61
CA LEU A 116 16.36 10.86 1.16
C LEU A 116 15.67 12.12 1.70
N VAL A 117 16.17 12.68 2.81
CA VAL A 117 15.67 13.92 3.41
C VAL A 117 16.65 15.07 3.18
N LEU A 118 17.95 14.80 3.27
CA LEU A 118 19.03 15.78 3.11
C LEU A 118 20.03 15.31 2.04
N PRO A 119 19.78 15.62 0.75
CA PRO A 119 20.61 15.15 -0.35
C PRO A 119 22.08 15.51 -0.17
N ARG A 120 22.98 14.57 -0.47
CA ARG A 120 24.43 14.83 -0.48
C ARG A 120 24.79 15.54 -1.79
N VAL A 121 25.54 16.62 -1.70
CA VAL A 121 26.17 17.25 -2.88
C VAL A 121 27.52 16.56 -3.10
N LEU A 122 27.67 15.90 -4.25
CA LEU A 122 28.95 15.33 -4.66
C LEU A 122 29.80 16.43 -5.31
N GLY A 123 31.07 16.53 -4.91
CA GLY A 123 32.08 17.40 -5.50
C GLY A 123 32.96 16.67 -6.51
#